data_AF-A0A934UKJ6-F1
#
_entry.id   AF-A0A934UKJ6-F1
#
_cell.length_a   1.000
_cell.length_b   1.000
_cell.length_c   1.000
_cell.angle_alpha   90.00
_cell.angle_beta   90.00
_cell.angle_gamma   90.00
#
_symmetry.space_group_name_H-M   'P 1'
#
loop_
_entity.id
_entity.type
_entity.pdbx_description
1 polymer ?
#
loop_
_entity_poly.entity_id
_entity_poly.type
_entity_poly.pdbx_seq_one_letter_code
_entity_poly.pdbx_strand_id
1 'polypeptide(L)'
;MSEISQKQMDVFTSKSRADKAINSLKGILLGLIANETVNQTELEELKQWAENHHDLINRNPFKEFMAIIYQTASQNIDSKESIEDLYWLCQKYEGDNYYYNTVTSDLQLLQGICHGILADGTVDEKEIFALEKWLDGNTHLNSYYPYDEIRSLILSIVADGKIDEEEKLVLKAYLKQFVIIQNEEISRKINEETKDINITGHCTSEPNIEIKNKTFCITGILKSGNRSTIEKQIKDLGGNPTKSVTKETDYLIVGDNGNQAWAFACYGRKVEKALELRKTGHTIVLIHEFDFMDILQDS
;
A
#
# COMPACT_ATOMS: atom_id res chain seq x y z
N MET A 1 44.44 9.95 -20.17
CA MET A 1 42.99 9.67 -20.20
C MET A 1 42.78 8.36 -19.49
N SER A 2 42.38 8.39 -18.21
CA SER A 2 42.10 7.18 -17.44
C SER A 2 40.79 6.58 -17.95
N GLU A 3 40.84 5.32 -18.41
CA GLU A 3 39.65 4.54 -18.72
C GLU A 3 38.75 4.52 -17.48
N ILE A 4 37.58 5.16 -17.61
CA ILE A 4 36.54 5.12 -16.57
C ILE A 4 36.08 3.67 -16.50
N SER A 5 36.20 3.04 -15.33
CA SER A 5 35.81 1.64 -15.19
C SER A 5 34.31 1.49 -15.43
N GLN A 6 33.89 0.35 -15.97
CA GLN A 6 32.48 0.08 -16.29
C GLN A 6 31.54 0.30 -15.08
N LYS A 7 32.01 -0.03 -13.87
CA LYS A 7 31.31 0.26 -12.61
C LYS A 7 31.15 1.76 -12.32
N GLN A 8 32.13 2.59 -12.65
CA GLN A 8 32.02 4.05 -12.51
C GLN A 8 31.04 4.61 -13.54
N MET A 9 31.10 4.12 -14.79
CA MET A 9 30.18 4.52 -15.86
C MET A 9 28.72 4.12 -15.56
N ASP A 10 28.51 2.98 -14.91
CA ASP A 10 27.20 2.53 -14.44
C ASP A 10 26.63 3.46 -13.36
N VAL A 11 27.43 3.94 -12.42
CA VAL A 11 26.99 4.91 -11.39
C VAL A 11 26.61 6.26 -12.04
N PHE A 12 27.45 6.77 -12.94
CA PHE A 12 27.25 8.07 -13.62
C PHE A 12 26.04 8.09 -14.58
N THR A 13 25.73 6.97 -15.23
CA THR A 13 24.61 6.89 -16.19
C THR A 13 23.33 6.34 -15.59
N SER A 14 23.33 5.98 -14.30
CA SER A 14 22.25 5.22 -13.69
C SER A 14 20.89 5.91 -13.66
N LYS A 15 20.82 7.24 -13.46
CA LYS A 15 19.57 8.01 -13.55
C LYS A 15 19.03 8.00 -14.98
N SER A 16 19.89 8.31 -15.95
CA SER A 16 19.54 8.29 -17.37
C SER A 16 19.10 6.91 -17.88
N ARG A 17 19.69 5.82 -17.37
CA ARG A 17 19.26 4.45 -17.67
C ARG A 17 17.89 4.12 -17.08
N ALA A 18 17.64 4.52 -15.83
CA ALA A 18 16.35 4.34 -15.18
C ALA A 18 15.24 5.12 -15.93
N ASP A 19 15.48 6.39 -16.25
CA ASP A 19 14.53 7.22 -16.99
C ASP A 19 14.25 6.65 -18.39
N LYS A 20 15.29 6.16 -19.08
CA LYS A 20 15.13 5.50 -20.38
C LYS A 20 14.32 4.20 -20.26
N ALA A 21 14.56 3.41 -19.23
CA ALA A 21 13.83 2.18 -18.97
C ALA A 21 12.35 2.49 -18.70
N ILE A 22 12.02 3.44 -17.82
CA ILE A 22 10.65 3.89 -17.53
C ILE A 22 9.94 4.35 -18.81
N ASN A 23 10.58 5.21 -19.60
CA ASN A 23 10.01 5.71 -20.86
C ASN A 23 9.77 4.58 -21.87
N SER A 24 10.68 3.60 -21.96
CA SER A 24 10.50 2.45 -22.83
C SER A 24 9.33 1.56 -22.38
N LEU A 25 9.22 1.28 -21.08
CA LEU A 25 8.11 0.53 -20.51
C LEU A 25 6.78 1.23 -20.77
N LYS A 26 6.72 2.54 -20.49
CA LYS A 26 5.54 3.37 -20.77
C LYS A 26 5.13 3.31 -22.24
N GLY A 27 6.08 3.37 -23.16
CA GLY A 27 5.83 3.25 -24.60
C GLY A 27 5.22 1.90 -24.98
N ILE A 28 5.74 0.80 -24.42
CA ILE A 28 5.17 -0.54 -24.60
C ILE A 28 3.74 -0.56 -24.08
N LEU A 29 3.52 -0.15 -22.83
CA LEU A 29 2.22 -0.16 -22.18
C LEU A 29 1.17 0.69 -22.90
N LEU A 30 1.56 1.87 -23.40
CA LEU A 30 0.67 2.72 -24.19
C LEU A 30 0.22 2.03 -25.48
N GLY A 31 1.11 1.27 -26.12
CA GLY A 31 0.77 0.42 -27.26
C GLY A 31 -0.21 -0.69 -26.88
N LEU A 32 -0.04 -1.31 -25.71
CA LEU A 32 -0.92 -2.39 -25.24
C LEU A 32 -2.30 -1.90 -24.80
N ILE A 33 -2.39 -0.74 -24.14
CA ILE A 33 -3.65 -0.13 -23.71
C ILE A 33 -4.54 0.22 -24.91
N ALA A 34 -3.93 0.58 -26.05
CA ALA A 34 -4.67 0.89 -27.27
C ALA A 34 -5.39 -0.32 -27.87
N ASN A 35 -5.01 -1.54 -27.49
CA ASN A 35 -5.62 -2.77 -27.98
C ASN A 35 -6.88 -3.13 -27.17
N GLU A 36 -7.89 -3.69 -27.84
CA GLU A 36 -9.13 -4.11 -27.15
C GLU A 36 -8.88 -5.27 -26.16
N THR A 37 -7.95 -6.17 -26.53
CA THR A 37 -7.52 -7.33 -25.74
C THR A 37 -6.02 -7.48 -25.77
N VAL A 38 -5.43 -7.82 -24.62
CA VAL A 38 -3.99 -8.10 -24.50
C VAL A 38 -3.74 -9.57 -24.81
N ASN A 39 -2.86 -9.86 -25.76
CA ASN A 39 -2.53 -11.22 -26.19
C ASN A 39 -1.25 -11.76 -25.52
N GLN A 40 -1.00 -13.06 -25.68
CA GLN A 40 0.13 -13.73 -25.03
C GLN A 40 1.50 -13.24 -25.53
N THR A 41 1.61 -12.82 -26.78
CA THR A 41 2.85 -12.26 -27.35
C THR A 41 3.19 -10.92 -26.71
N GLU A 42 2.18 -10.07 -26.49
CA GLU A 42 2.34 -8.78 -25.80
C GLU A 42 2.76 -8.94 -24.34
N LEU A 43 2.23 -9.95 -23.65
CA LEU A 43 2.66 -10.30 -22.30
C LEU A 43 4.10 -10.83 -22.26
N GLU A 44 4.51 -11.61 -23.26
CA GLU A 44 5.89 -12.08 -23.37
C GLU A 44 6.85 -10.92 -23.63
N GLU A 45 6.49 -9.95 -24.46
CA GLU A 45 7.29 -8.73 -24.66
C GLU A 45 7.48 -7.92 -23.37
N LEU A 46 6.44 -7.77 -22.54
CA LEU A 46 6.57 -7.15 -21.22
C LEU A 46 7.51 -7.94 -20.31
N LYS A 47 7.42 -9.27 -20.33
CA LYS A 47 8.28 -10.15 -19.54
C LYS A 47 9.73 -10.05 -19.98
N GLN A 48 9.99 -10.05 -21.30
CA GLN A 48 11.31 -9.83 -21.87
C GLN A 48 11.87 -8.46 -21.49
N TRP A 49 11.03 -7.41 -21.45
CA TRP A 49 11.44 -6.12 -20.94
C TRP A 49 11.90 -6.19 -19.48
N ALA A 50 11.18 -6.91 -18.62
CA ALA A 50 11.54 -7.07 -17.21
C ALA A 50 12.86 -7.85 -17.02
N GLU A 51 13.07 -8.91 -17.80
CA GLU A 51 14.31 -9.70 -17.80
C GLU A 51 15.52 -8.87 -18.25
N ASN A 52 15.36 -8.07 -19.31
CA ASN A 52 16.42 -7.21 -19.86
C ASN A 52 16.81 -6.03 -18.97
N HIS A 53 15.98 -5.66 -18.00
CA HIS A 53 16.22 -4.56 -17.06
C HIS A 53 16.36 -5.04 -15.62
N HIS A 54 16.57 -6.35 -15.40
CA HIS A 54 16.64 -6.96 -14.07
C HIS A 54 17.74 -6.37 -13.18
N ASP A 55 18.81 -5.82 -13.78
CA ASP A 55 19.88 -5.09 -13.09
C ASP A 55 19.36 -3.86 -12.31
N LEU A 56 18.20 -3.33 -12.68
CA LEU A 56 17.56 -2.20 -12.02
C LEU A 56 16.62 -2.61 -10.87
N ILE A 57 16.38 -3.91 -10.61
CA ILE A 57 15.36 -4.39 -9.66
C ILE A 57 15.49 -3.82 -8.25
N ASN A 58 16.72 -3.57 -7.77
CA ASN A 58 16.98 -3.03 -6.44
C ASN A 58 16.76 -1.51 -6.35
N ARG A 59 16.37 -0.86 -7.45
CA ARG A 59 15.96 0.54 -7.48
C ARG A 59 14.45 0.64 -7.46
N ASN A 60 13.94 1.55 -6.64
CA ASN A 60 12.54 1.95 -6.73
C ASN A 60 12.33 2.70 -8.07
N PRO A 61 11.22 2.47 -8.80
CA PRO A 61 10.14 1.49 -8.57
C PRO A 61 10.28 0.15 -9.34
N PHE A 62 11.46 -0.19 -9.86
CA PHE A 62 11.64 -1.34 -10.73
C PHE A 62 11.25 -2.67 -10.08
N LYS A 63 11.41 -2.81 -8.76
CA LYS A 63 10.89 -3.96 -8.01
C LYS A 63 9.38 -4.15 -8.19
N GLU A 64 8.62 -3.07 -8.11
CA GLU A 64 7.16 -3.06 -8.26
C GLU A 64 6.76 -3.29 -9.72
N PHE A 65 7.43 -2.63 -10.66
CA PHE A 65 7.20 -2.84 -12.09
C PHE A 65 7.36 -4.31 -12.48
N MET A 66 8.47 -4.94 -12.07
CA MET A 66 8.73 -6.34 -12.39
C MET A 66 7.72 -7.27 -11.73
N ALA A 67 7.35 -7.01 -10.48
CA ALA A 67 6.32 -7.80 -9.80
C ALA A 67 4.99 -7.78 -10.55
N ILE A 68 4.52 -6.59 -10.96
CA ILE A 68 3.28 -6.43 -11.73
C ILE A 68 3.39 -7.14 -13.09
N ILE A 69 4.51 -7.00 -13.79
CA ILE A 69 4.73 -7.64 -15.11
C ILE A 69 4.65 -9.16 -15.01
N TYR A 70 5.41 -9.79 -14.11
CA TYR A 70 5.44 -11.25 -13.99
C TYR A 70 4.09 -11.82 -13.55
N GLN A 71 3.32 -11.07 -12.79
CA GLN A 71 1.97 -11.49 -12.37
C GLN A 71 0.92 -11.32 -13.45
N THR A 72 1.02 -10.26 -14.24
CA THR A 72 0.20 -10.08 -15.44
C THR A 72 0.44 -11.23 -16.42
N ALA A 73 1.70 -11.62 -16.60
CA ALA A 73 2.09 -12.74 -17.47
C ALA A 73 1.64 -14.11 -16.94
N SER A 74 1.53 -14.31 -15.63
CA SER A 74 1.04 -15.56 -15.01
C SER A 74 -0.49 -15.66 -14.90
N GLN A 75 -1.24 -14.68 -15.42
CA GLN A 75 -2.72 -14.62 -15.46
C GLN A 75 -3.42 -14.66 -14.10
N ASN A 76 -2.75 -14.22 -13.04
CA ASN A 76 -3.38 -14.09 -11.71
C ASN A 76 -4.27 -12.84 -11.58
N ILE A 77 -4.16 -11.89 -12.53
CA ILE A 77 -4.90 -10.63 -12.59
C ILE A 77 -5.35 -10.39 -14.04
N ASP A 78 -6.46 -9.68 -14.23
CA ASP A 78 -6.94 -9.23 -15.53
C ASP A 78 -5.83 -8.43 -16.26
N SER A 79 -5.40 -8.91 -17.42
CA SER A 79 -4.22 -8.38 -18.11
C SER A 79 -4.37 -6.90 -18.47
N LYS A 80 -5.58 -6.44 -18.76
CA LYS A 80 -5.84 -5.04 -19.12
C LYS A 80 -5.77 -4.13 -17.90
N GLU A 81 -6.40 -4.55 -16.79
CA GLU A 81 -6.35 -3.83 -15.52
C GLU A 81 -4.90 -3.64 -15.05
N SER A 82 -4.09 -4.70 -15.06
CA SER A 82 -2.70 -4.64 -14.64
C SER A 82 -1.83 -3.76 -15.54
N ILE A 83 -2.06 -3.80 -16.85
CA ILE A 83 -1.32 -2.96 -17.81
C ILE A 83 -1.64 -1.48 -17.59
N GLU A 84 -2.91 -1.15 -17.34
CA GLU A 84 -3.29 0.21 -17.04
C GLU A 84 -2.78 0.67 -15.65
N ASP A 85 -2.74 -0.22 -14.64
CA ASP A 85 -2.14 0.05 -13.33
C ASP A 85 -0.64 0.30 -13.45
N LEU A 86 0.06 -0.52 -14.24
CA LEU A 86 1.48 -0.38 -14.51
C LEU A 86 1.78 0.91 -15.29
N TYR A 87 0.94 1.27 -16.26
CA TYR A 87 1.08 2.51 -17.01
C TYR A 87 0.86 3.73 -16.12
N TRP A 88 -0.17 3.71 -15.27
CA TRP A 88 -0.39 4.74 -14.25
C TRP A 88 0.82 4.87 -13.33
N LEU A 89 1.41 3.75 -12.90
CA LEU A 89 2.60 3.76 -12.06
C LEU A 89 3.77 4.41 -12.82
N CYS A 90 4.02 4.01 -14.07
CA CYS A 90 5.04 4.65 -14.91
C CYS A 90 4.85 6.17 -15.04
N GLN A 91 3.61 6.66 -15.18
CA GLN A 91 3.32 8.10 -15.26
C GLN A 91 3.64 8.83 -13.95
N LYS A 92 3.38 8.22 -12.79
CA LYS A 92 3.68 8.85 -11.50
C LYS A 92 5.19 9.01 -11.27
N TYR A 93 5.99 8.10 -11.82
CA TYR A 93 7.44 8.16 -11.81
C TYR A 93 8.06 8.90 -13.00
N GLU A 94 7.25 9.45 -13.91
CA GLU A 94 7.73 10.20 -15.07
C GLU A 94 7.91 11.69 -14.74
N GLY A 95 9.05 12.24 -15.18
CA GLY A 95 9.50 13.58 -14.78
C GLY A 95 10.12 13.55 -13.39
N ASP A 96 10.87 14.59 -13.03
CA ASP A 96 11.24 14.83 -11.63
C ASP A 96 9.97 15.13 -10.81
N ASN A 97 9.09 14.13 -10.63
CA ASN A 97 8.03 14.12 -9.65
C ASN A 97 8.70 13.92 -8.29
N TYR A 98 9.51 14.91 -7.92
CA TYR A 98 10.05 15.12 -6.58
C TYR A 98 8.94 14.85 -5.58
N TYR A 99 7.72 15.28 -5.88
CA TYR A 99 6.52 15.05 -5.09
C TYR A 99 6.22 13.57 -4.76
N TYR A 100 6.25 12.63 -5.72
CA TYR A 100 5.94 11.22 -5.42
C TYR A 100 7.09 10.51 -4.69
N ASN A 101 8.33 10.79 -5.09
CA ASN A 101 9.50 10.29 -4.36
C ASN A 101 9.54 10.84 -2.92
N THR A 102 9.21 12.11 -2.72
CA THR A 102 9.10 12.75 -1.41
C THR A 102 7.95 12.15 -0.61
N VAL A 103 6.76 11.98 -1.18
CA VAL A 103 5.63 11.32 -0.51
C VAL A 103 6.00 9.89 -0.09
N THR A 104 6.60 9.10 -0.98
CA THR A 104 7.03 7.73 -0.67
C THR A 104 8.11 7.70 0.42
N SER A 105 9.09 8.60 0.32
CA SER A 105 10.19 8.71 1.31
C SER A 105 9.69 9.20 2.67
N ASP A 106 8.73 10.12 2.69
CA ASP A 106 8.16 10.66 3.92
C ASP A 106 7.18 9.67 4.56
N LEU A 107 6.45 8.88 3.77
CA LEU A 107 5.69 7.73 4.27
C LEU A 107 6.63 6.66 4.88
N GLN A 108 7.76 6.37 4.24
CA GLN A 108 8.80 5.50 4.82
C GLN A 108 9.44 6.13 6.07
N LEU A 109 9.58 7.45 6.11
CA LEU A 109 10.06 8.16 7.30
C LEU A 109 9.03 8.05 8.44
N LEU A 110 7.74 8.22 8.13
CA LEU A 110 6.65 7.97 9.08
C LEU A 110 6.72 6.53 9.60
N GLN A 111 6.93 5.55 8.74
CA GLN A 111 7.18 4.16 9.14
C GLN A 111 8.34 4.05 10.13
N GLY A 112 9.47 4.70 9.82
CA GLY A 112 10.65 4.74 10.69
C GLY A 112 10.37 5.39 12.03
N ILE A 113 9.57 6.46 12.07
CA ILE A 113 9.13 7.11 13.30
C ILE A 113 8.27 6.15 14.13
N CYS A 114 7.27 5.50 13.53
CA CYS A 114 6.44 4.51 14.21
C CYS A 114 7.29 3.35 14.77
N HIS A 115 8.27 2.88 13.99
CA HIS A 115 9.24 1.87 14.43
C HIS A 115 10.06 2.34 15.64
N GLY A 116 10.51 3.60 15.63
CA GLY A 116 11.28 4.19 16.72
C GLY A 116 10.49 4.30 18.01
N ILE A 117 9.24 4.76 17.93
CA ILE A 117 8.32 4.88 19.07
C ILE A 117 8.02 3.51 19.70
N LEU A 118 7.92 2.45 18.89
CA LEU A 118 7.66 1.10 19.39
C LEU A 118 8.94 0.34 19.79
N ALA A 119 10.12 0.92 19.59
CA ALA A 119 11.38 0.20 19.66
C ALA A 119 11.73 -0.29 21.07
N ASP A 120 11.30 0.41 22.12
CA ASP A 120 11.52 0.05 23.52
C ASP A 120 10.26 -0.56 24.19
N GLY A 121 9.17 -0.65 23.43
CA GLY A 121 7.88 -1.16 23.88
C GLY A 121 7.14 -0.25 24.86
N THR A 122 7.46 1.04 24.93
CA THR A 122 6.74 2.03 25.74
C THR A 122 6.49 3.28 24.90
N VAL A 123 5.29 3.86 24.99
CA VAL A 123 4.99 5.11 24.27
C VAL A 123 4.99 6.23 25.30
N ASP A 124 5.85 7.23 25.10
CA ASP A 124 5.92 8.38 25.99
C ASP A 124 5.27 9.65 25.39
N GLU A 125 4.96 10.62 26.26
CA GLU A 125 4.31 11.87 25.82
C GLU A 125 5.20 12.67 24.86
N LYS A 126 6.52 12.63 25.01
CA LYS A 126 7.44 13.37 24.15
C LYS A 126 7.45 12.80 22.73
N GLU A 127 7.34 11.49 22.60
CA GLU A 127 7.18 10.78 21.33
C GLU A 127 5.87 11.13 20.64
N ILE A 128 4.77 11.21 21.40
CA ILE A 128 3.46 11.63 20.88
C ILE A 128 3.54 13.06 20.33
N PHE A 129 4.07 14.01 21.10
CA PHE A 129 4.24 15.39 20.64
C PHE A 129 5.25 15.52 19.48
N ALA A 130 6.29 14.68 19.45
CA ALA A 130 7.23 14.65 18.34
C ALA A 130 6.57 14.13 17.06
N LEU A 131 5.73 13.09 17.17
CA LEU A 131 4.94 12.56 16.06
C LEU A 131 3.91 13.58 15.58
N GLU A 132 3.16 14.23 16.48
CA GLU A 132 2.23 15.33 16.15
C GLU A 132 2.94 16.43 15.35
N LYS A 133 4.08 16.92 15.87
CA LYS A 133 4.86 17.98 15.21
C LYS A 133 5.37 17.55 13.84
N TRP A 134 5.78 16.30 13.69
CA TRP A 134 6.18 15.77 12.39
C TRP A 134 4.99 15.72 11.44
N LEU A 135 3.83 15.23 11.89
CA LEU A 135 2.62 15.17 11.08
C LEU A 135 2.20 16.56 10.59
N ASP A 136 2.17 17.57 11.46
CA ASP A 136 1.85 18.95 11.10
C ASP A 136 2.88 19.59 10.14
N GLY A 137 4.14 19.16 10.21
CA GLY A 137 5.19 19.56 9.27
C GLY A 137 5.05 18.92 7.87
N ASN A 138 4.31 17.82 7.76
CA ASN A 138 4.22 16.99 6.55
C ASN A 138 2.79 16.92 5.99
N THR A 139 2.06 18.04 5.99
CA THR A 139 0.67 18.12 5.50
C THR A 139 0.49 17.82 4.00
N HIS A 140 1.57 17.77 3.21
CA HIS A 140 1.51 17.28 1.83
C HIS A 140 1.13 15.79 1.75
N LEU A 141 1.24 15.06 2.87
CA LEU A 141 0.76 13.69 3.05
C LEU A 141 -0.73 13.60 3.41
N ASN A 142 -1.46 14.71 3.50
CA ASN A 142 -2.91 14.68 3.64
C ASN A 142 -3.54 13.88 2.49
N SER A 143 -4.52 13.03 2.76
CA SER A 143 -5.14 12.07 1.83
C SER A 143 -4.38 10.77 1.60
N TYR A 144 -3.24 10.59 2.27
CA TYR A 144 -2.43 9.38 2.17
C TYR A 144 -2.64 8.52 3.43
N TYR A 145 -2.93 7.24 3.24
CA TYR A 145 -2.92 6.24 4.31
C TYR A 145 -1.49 5.73 4.56
N PRO A 146 -1.08 5.49 5.82
CA PRO A 146 -1.83 5.65 7.07
C PRO A 146 -1.73 7.07 7.67
N TYR A 147 -1.12 8.03 6.98
CA TYR A 147 -0.88 9.38 7.52
C TYR A 147 -2.15 10.04 8.07
N ASP A 148 -3.26 10.06 7.30
CA ASP A 148 -4.50 10.70 7.74
C ASP A 148 -5.05 10.08 9.03
N GLU A 149 -4.96 8.76 9.14
CA GLU A 149 -5.51 8.02 10.28
C GLU A 149 -4.65 8.21 11.53
N ILE A 150 -3.32 8.13 11.38
CA ILE A 150 -2.38 8.42 12.47
C ILE A 150 -2.56 9.87 12.92
N ARG A 151 -2.73 10.81 11.97
CA ARG A 151 -2.98 12.22 12.28
C ARG A 151 -4.29 12.42 13.02
N SER A 152 -5.37 11.79 12.59
CA SER A 152 -6.66 11.85 13.26
C SER A 152 -6.58 11.33 14.69
N LEU A 153 -5.92 10.18 14.88
CA LEU A 153 -5.73 9.58 16.21
C LEU A 153 -4.90 10.49 17.12
N ILE A 154 -3.76 10.98 16.66
CA ILE A 154 -2.90 11.88 17.43
C ILE A 154 -3.65 13.14 17.83
N LEU A 155 -4.38 13.77 16.89
CA LEU A 155 -5.18 14.95 17.18
C LEU A 155 -6.25 14.69 18.23
N SER A 156 -6.84 13.49 18.27
CA SER A 156 -7.81 13.14 19.31
C SER A 156 -7.18 13.00 20.69
N ILE A 157 -5.97 12.43 20.77
CA ILE A 157 -5.21 12.22 22.02
C ILE A 157 -4.69 13.54 22.59
N VAL A 158 -4.25 14.48 21.74
CA VAL A 158 -3.75 15.77 22.22
C VAL A 158 -4.84 16.82 22.44
N ALA A 159 -6.08 16.59 21.99
CA ALA A 159 -7.15 17.59 21.98
C ALA A 159 -7.56 18.08 23.37
N ASP A 160 -7.56 17.20 24.37
CA ASP A 160 -7.99 17.53 25.74
C ASP A 160 -6.85 18.08 26.62
N GLY A 161 -5.62 18.08 26.08
CA GLY A 161 -4.40 18.54 26.73
C GLY A 161 -3.87 17.62 27.83
N LYS A 162 -4.36 16.38 27.94
CA LYS A 162 -3.95 15.39 28.94
C LYS A 162 -3.86 13.99 28.34
N ILE A 163 -2.64 13.56 28.07
CA ILE A 163 -2.39 12.22 27.55
C ILE A 163 -2.45 11.20 28.69
N ASP A 164 -3.44 10.31 28.67
CA ASP A 164 -3.54 9.22 29.65
C ASP A 164 -2.92 7.89 29.17
N GLU A 165 -2.87 6.90 30.06
CA GLU A 165 -2.28 5.59 29.74
C GLU A 165 -3.15 4.77 28.78
N GLU A 166 -4.47 4.99 28.75
CA GLU A 166 -5.39 4.31 27.84
C GLU A 166 -5.16 4.83 26.41
N GLU A 167 -5.02 6.14 26.23
CA GLU A 167 -4.69 6.78 24.95
C GLU A 167 -3.33 6.33 24.41
N LYS A 168 -2.31 6.21 25.27
CA LYS A 168 -1.00 5.66 24.90
C LYS A 168 -1.11 4.21 24.43
N LEU A 169 -1.93 3.40 25.09
CA LEU A 169 -2.18 2.01 24.69
C LEU A 169 -2.93 1.93 23.36
N VAL A 170 -3.91 2.81 23.12
CA VAL A 170 -4.62 2.90 21.83
C VAL A 170 -3.65 3.27 20.70
N LEU A 171 -2.81 4.29 20.90
CA LEU A 171 -1.79 4.66 19.92
C LEU A 171 -0.81 3.52 19.68
N LYS A 172 -0.29 2.89 20.73
CA LYS A 172 0.60 1.72 20.63
C LYS A 172 -0.03 0.59 19.82
N ALA A 173 -1.29 0.27 20.11
CA ALA A 173 -2.05 -0.78 19.43
C ALA A 173 -2.25 -0.43 17.94
N TYR A 174 -2.50 0.84 17.62
CA TYR A 174 -2.62 1.30 16.25
C TYR A 174 -1.29 1.26 15.48
N LEU A 175 -0.22 1.82 16.05
CA LEU A 175 1.10 1.87 15.42
C LEU A 175 1.67 0.47 15.13
N LYS A 176 1.36 -0.50 15.99
CA LYS A 176 1.74 -1.91 15.83
C LYS A 176 1.26 -2.50 14.51
N GLN A 177 0.14 -2.04 13.95
CA GLN A 177 -0.36 -2.52 12.65
C GLN A 177 0.58 -2.17 11.49
N PHE A 178 1.43 -1.15 11.64
CA PHE A 178 2.29 -0.60 10.59
C PHE A 178 3.77 -0.98 10.72
N VAL A 179 4.12 -1.75 11.75
CA VAL A 179 5.50 -1.95 12.21
C VAL A 179 5.77 -3.42 12.50
N ILE A 180 6.87 -3.95 11.95
CA ILE A 180 7.35 -5.30 12.27
C ILE A 180 8.50 -5.20 13.26
N ILE A 181 8.22 -5.46 14.53
CA ILE A 181 9.22 -5.43 15.59
C ILE A 181 10.05 -6.72 15.55
N GLN A 182 11.35 -6.59 15.30
CA GLN A 182 12.27 -7.74 15.18
C GLN A 182 12.61 -8.37 16.54
N ASN A 183 12.54 -7.59 17.64
CA ASN A 183 12.78 -8.10 18.98
C ASN A 183 11.55 -8.87 19.48
N GLU A 184 11.69 -10.18 19.64
CA GLU A 184 10.60 -11.08 20.06
C GLU A 184 10.06 -10.78 21.46
N GLU A 185 10.90 -10.33 22.41
CA GLU A 185 10.45 -10.00 23.76
C GLU A 185 9.59 -8.73 23.77
N ILE A 186 10.01 -7.70 23.02
CA ILE A 186 9.28 -6.44 22.90
C ILE A 186 7.98 -6.65 22.13
N SER A 187 8.03 -7.41 21.03
CA SER A 187 6.86 -7.78 20.25
C SER A 187 5.82 -8.51 21.12
N ARG A 188 6.24 -9.51 21.91
CA ARG A 188 5.36 -10.23 22.85
C ARG A 188 4.77 -9.30 23.92
N LYS A 189 5.58 -8.43 24.52
CA LYS A 189 5.11 -7.45 25.52
C LYS A 189 4.03 -6.54 24.93
N ILE A 190 4.26 -5.97 23.75
CA ILE A 190 3.27 -5.11 23.08
C ILE A 190 2.01 -5.92 22.74
N ASN A 191 2.16 -7.16 22.27
CA ASN A 191 1.01 -8.03 21.99
C ASN A 191 0.16 -8.29 23.25
N GLU A 192 0.78 -8.54 24.39
CA GLU A 192 0.08 -8.76 25.67
C GLU A 192 -0.62 -7.49 26.16
N GLU A 193 0.06 -6.33 26.11
CA GLU A 193 -0.48 -5.04 26.56
C GLU A 193 -1.63 -4.53 25.67
N THR A 194 -1.61 -4.86 24.38
CA THR A 194 -2.59 -4.38 23.40
C THR A 194 -3.69 -5.39 23.11
N LYS A 195 -3.70 -6.54 23.79
CA LYS A 195 -4.62 -7.67 23.49
C LYS A 195 -6.09 -7.31 23.66
N ASP A 196 -6.40 -6.52 24.67
CA ASP A 196 -7.77 -6.13 25.02
C ASP A 196 -8.13 -4.72 24.50
N ILE A 197 -7.19 -4.05 23.83
CA ILE A 197 -7.41 -2.74 23.23
C ILE A 197 -8.18 -2.93 21.94
N ASN A 198 -9.44 -2.55 21.96
CA ASN A 198 -10.24 -2.58 20.76
C ASN A 198 -10.03 -1.29 19.97
N ILE A 199 -9.15 -1.36 18.97
CA ILE A 199 -8.79 -0.22 18.10
C ILE A 199 -10.01 0.25 17.25
N THR A 200 -11.11 -0.50 17.32
CA THR A 200 -12.41 -0.21 16.70
C THR A 200 -12.97 1.19 17.00
N GLY A 201 -12.55 1.85 18.08
CA GLY A 201 -13.20 3.06 18.59
C GLY A 201 -12.93 4.35 17.80
N HIS A 202 -11.84 4.46 17.02
CA HIS A 202 -11.45 5.75 16.45
C HIS A 202 -11.09 5.79 14.96
N CYS A 203 -10.82 4.66 14.31
CA CYS A 203 -10.90 4.48 12.86
C CYS A 203 -10.53 3.03 12.56
N THR A 204 -11.26 2.40 11.64
CA THR A 204 -11.30 0.95 11.39
C THR A 204 -11.68 0.13 12.62
N SER A 205 -12.99 0.01 12.83
CA SER A 205 -13.58 -1.19 13.42
C SER A 205 -12.80 -2.43 12.95
N GLU A 206 -12.32 -3.31 13.86
CA GLU A 206 -12.37 -4.77 13.63
C GLU A 206 -13.68 -4.99 12.92
N PRO A 207 -13.68 -5.14 11.59
CA PRO A 207 -14.93 -5.06 10.92
C PRO A 207 -15.56 -6.40 11.26
N ASN A 208 -16.64 -6.36 12.04
CA ASN A 208 -17.71 -7.31 11.80
C ASN A 208 -18.11 -7.07 10.34
N ILE A 209 -17.37 -7.68 9.42
CA ILE A 209 -17.59 -7.55 7.99
C ILE A 209 -18.90 -8.25 7.76
N GLU A 210 -19.94 -7.46 7.56
CA GLU A 210 -21.18 -7.99 7.05
C GLU A 210 -20.95 -8.30 5.57
N ILE A 211 -20.71 -9.57 5.23
CA ILE A 211 -20.45 -9.93 3.82
C ILE A 211 -21.74 -9.89 3.01
N LYS A 212 -22.87 -10.22 3.64
CA LYS A 212 -24.16 -10.34 2.98
C LYS A 212 -24.67 -8.98 2.48
N ASN A 213 -25.07 -8.94 1.21
CA ASN A 213 -25.59 -7.75 0.50
C ASN A 213 -24.61 -6.57 0.40
N LYS A 214 -23.34 -6.74 0.77
CA LYS A 214 -22.32 -5.70 0.70
C LYS A 214 -21.49 -5.81 -0.57
N THR A 215 -21.00 -4.69 -1.07
CA THR A 215 -20.25 -4.61 -2.32
C THR A 215 -18.75 -4.59 -2.04
N PHE A 216 -18.04 -5.56 -2.61
CA PHE A 216 -16.60 -5.70 -2.42
C PHE A 216 -15.88 -5.39 -3.72
N CYS A 217 -14.77 -4.69 -3.65
CA CYS A 217 -13.82 -4.56 -4.75
C CYS A 217 -12.47 -5.08 -4.29
N ILE A 218 -11.74 -5.75 -5.19
CA ILE A 218 -10.41 -6.28 -4.90
C ILE A 218 -9.39 -5.50 -5.75
N THR A 219 -8.29 -5.11 -5.13
CA THR A 219 -7.16 -4.43 -5.79
C THR A 219 -5.83 -4.97 -5.30
N GLY A 220 -4.80 -4.77 -6.13
CA GLY A 220 -3.43 -5.17 -5.80
C GLY A 220 -3.16 -6.66 -5.95
N ILE A 221 -2.02 -7.05 -5.39
CA ILE A 221 -1.40 -8.36 -5.53
C ILE A 221 -1.77 -9.21 -4.32
N LEU A 222 -2.57 -10.24 -4.53
CA LEU A 222 -2.98 -11.17 -3.49
C LEU A 222 -1.93 -12.27 -3.29
N LYS A 223 -1.44 -12.42 -2.07
CA LYS A 223 -0.58 -13.55 -1.65
C LYS A 223 -1.42 -14.72 -1.13
N SER A 224 -2.63 -14.44 -0.65
CA SER A 224 -3.56 -15.41 -0.05
C SER A 224 -4.25 -16.34 -1.04
N GLY A 225 -4.24 -16.02 -2.33
CA GLY A 225 -4.78 -16.90 -3.37
C GLY A 225 -5.17 -16.16 -4.66
N ASN A 226 -5.83 -16.87 -5.56
CA ASN A 226 -6.32 -16.30 -6.82
C ASN A 226 -7.53 -15.38 -6.57
N ARG A 227 -7.53 -14.20 -7.19
CA ARG A 227 -8.63 -13.22 -7.08
C ARG A 227 -10.00 -13.84 -7.32
N SER A 228 -10.12 -14.71 -8.32
CA SER A 228 -11.36 -15.43 -8.64
C SER A 228 -11.88 -16.30 -7.49
N THR A 229 -10.99 -16.85 -6.66
CA THR A 229 -11.37 -17.65 -5.49
C THR A 229 -11.99 -16.76 -4.42
N ILE A 230 -11.36 -15.62 -4.14
CA ILE A 230 -11.86 -14.64 -3.16
C ILE A 230 -13.22 -14.07 -3.63
N GLU A 231 -13.34 -13.72 -4.91
CA GLU A 231 -14.62 -13.27 -5.49
C GLU A 231 -15.72 -14.34 -5.35
N LYS A 232 -15.37 -15.62 -5.52
CA LYS A 232 -16.32 -16.72 -5.34
C LYS A 232 -16.76 -16.84 -3.88
N GLN A 233 -15.82 -16.79 -2.93
CA GLN A 233 -16.12 -16.85 -1.50
C GLN A 233 -17.03 -15.69 -1.07
N ILE A 234 -16.77 -14.47 -1.57
CA ILE A 234 -17.64 -13.31 -1.34
C ILE A 234 -19.07 -13.58 -1.85
N LYS A 235 -19.22 -14.13 -3.06
CA LYS A 235 -20.54 -14.48 -3.62
C LYS A 235 -21.24 -15.57 -2.82
N ASP A 236 -20.51 -16.61 -2.43
CA ASP A 236 -21.06 -17.75 -1.69
C ASP A 236 -21.61 -17.30 -0.32
N LEU A 237 -21.02 -16.27 0.28
CA LEU A 237 -21.47 -15.62 1.52
C LEU A 237 -22.51 -14.50 1.30
N GLY A 238 -22.97 -14.31 0.06
CA GLY A 238 -24.04 -13.37 -0.29
C GLY A 238 -23.59 -11.93 -0.52
N GLY A 239 -22.28 -11.68 -0.67
CA GLY A 239 -21.72 -10.39 -1.06
C GLY A 239 -21.63 -10.22 -2.57
N ASN A 240 -21.42 -8.97 -3.02
CA ASN A 240 -21.37 -8.58 -4.43
C ASN A 240 -19.94 -8.14 -4.81
N PRO A 241 -19.10 -9.03 -5.37
CA PRO A 241 -17.77 -8.61 -5.84
C PRO A 241 -17.89 -7.81 -7.13
N THR A 242 -17.10 -6.75 -7.23
CA THR A 242 -17.07 -5.79 -8.34
C THR A 242 -15.65 -5.56 -8.82
N LYS A 243 -15.49 -5.37 -10.14
CA LYS A 243 -14.18 -5.15 -10.76
C LYS A 243 -13.63 -3.74 -10.57
N SER A 244 -14.47 -2.78 -10.18
CA SER A 244 -14.07 -1.38 -10.06
C SER A 244 -14.73 -0.75 -8.85
N VAL A 245 -14.01 0.16 -8.20
CA VAL A 245 -14.56 0.95 -7.09
C VAL A 245 -15.66 1.87 -7.63
N THR A 246 -16.85 1.82 -7.04
CA THR A 246 -18.02 2.64 -7.35
C THR A 246 -18.53 3.31 -6.08
N LYS A 247 -19.57 4.15 -6.20
CA LYS A 247 -20.25 4.77 -5.04
C LYS A 247 -20.97 3.74 -4.16
N GLU A 248 -21.24 2.56 -4.70
CA GLU A 248 -21.92 1.46 -4.00
C GLU A 248 -20.91 0.51 -3.33
N THR A 249 -19.60 0.69 -3.56
CA THR A 249 -18.56 -0.13 -2.93
C THR A 249 -18.51 0.13 -1.44
N ASP A 250 -18.77 -0.89 -0.63
CA ASP A 250 -18.66 -0.84 0.82
C ASP A 250 -17.24 -1.19 1.29
N TYR A 251 -16.58 -2.13 0.61
CA TYR A 251 -15.27 -2.67 1.02
C TYR A 251 -14.29 -2.74 -0.16
N LEU A 252 -13.06 -2.26 0.04
CA LEU A 252 -11.94 -2.44 -0.88
C LEU A 252 -10.89 -3.33 -0.23
N ILE A 253 -10.77 -4.57 -0.72
CA ILE A 253 -9.75 -5.54 -0.30
C ILE A 253 -8.46 -5.21 -1.05
N VAL A 254 -7.39 -4.97 -0.31
CA VAL A 254 -6.09 -4.58 -0.85
C VAL A 254 -5.07 -5.67 -0.57
N GLY A 255 -4.49 -6.22 -1.64
CA GLY A 255 -3.33 -7.09 -1.57
C GLY A 255 -2.04 -6.32 -1.86
N ASP A 256 -0.99 -6.57 -1.07
CA ASP A 256 0.31 -5.88 -1.21
C ASP A 256 1.50 -6.83 -1.27
N ASN A 257 1.35 -7.98 -1.95
CA ASN A 257 2.48 -8.88 -2.21
C ASN A 257 3.26 -9.28 -0.94
N GLY A 258 2.61 -9.28 0.23
CA GLY A 258 3.19 -9.60 1.54
C GLY A 258 3.73 -8.44 2.38
N ASN A 259 3.53 -7.17 2.03
CA ASN A 259 3.86 -6.03 2.91
C ASN A 259 2.60 -5.44 3.59
N GLN A 260 2.08 -6.18 4.58
CA GLN A 260 0.85 -5.87 5.32
C GLN A 260 0.72 -4.41 5.81
N ALA A 261 1.85 -3.86 6.27
CA ALA A 261 1.88 -2.59 6.98
C ALA A 261 1.72 -1.36 6.08
N TRP A 262 2.00 -1.48 4.77
CA TRP A 262 2.02 -0.35 3.83
C TRP A 262 1.26 -0.65 2.55
N ALA A 263 0.31 -1.57 2.63
CA ALA A 263 -0.48 -2.05 1.49
C ALA A 263 -1.16 -0.98 0.66
N PHE A 264 -1.38 0.18 1.28
CA PHE A 264 -2.04 1.32 0.67
C PHE A 264 -1.05 2.40 0.20
N ALA A 265 0.25 2.28 0.53
CA ALA A 265 1.29 3.26 0.22
C ALA A 265 1.76 3.20 -1.24
N CYS A 266 1.60 2.05 -1.90
CA CYS A 266 1.75 1.90 -3.34
C CYS A 266 0.36 2.08 -3.98
N TYR A 267 -0.13 3.32 -4.02
CA TYR A 267 -1.51 3.65 -4.38
C TYR A 267 -1.90 3.13 -5.76
N GLY A 268 -2.48 1.93 -5.87
CA GLY A 268 -3.13 1.53 -7.10
C GLY A 268 -4.29 2.49 -7.42
N ARG A 269 -4.64 2.64 -8.71
CA ARG A 269 -5.73 3.52 -9.18
C ARG A 269 -7.05 3.39 -8.40
N LYS A 270 -7.34 2.17 -7.92
CA LYS A 270 -8.53 1.85 -7.12
C LYS A 270 -8.46 2.38 -5.69
N VAL A 271 -7.29 2.40 -5.05
CA VAL A 271 -7.09 2.97 -3.71
C VAL A 271 -7.28 4.48 -3.75
N GLU A 272 -6.67 5.18 -4.72
CA GLU A 272 -6.90 6.63 -4.91
C GLU A 272 -8.40 6.92 -5.11
N LYS A 273 -9.06 6.17 -5.99
CA LYS A 273 -10.50 6.33 -6.24
C LYS A 273 -11.37 6.10 -5.00
N ALA A 274 -11.02 5.11 -4.17
CA ALA A 274 -11.73 4.86 -2.92
C ALA A 274 -11.56 6.02 -1.92
N LEU A 275 -10.36 6.57 -1.80
CA LEU A 275 -10.07 7.72 -0.94
C LEU A 275 -10.77 9.00 -1.43
N GLU A 276 -10.82 9.24 -2.74
CA GLU A 276 -11.59 10.34 -3.32
C GLU A 276 -13.07 10.23 -3.00
N LEU A 277 -13.65 9.03 -3.11
CA LEU A 277 -15.05 8.80 -2.75
C LEU A 277 -15.31 9.03 -1.25
N ARG A 278 -14.37 8.64 -0.37
CA ARG A 278 -14.43 8.98 1.06
C ARG A 278 -14.50 10.48 1.31
N LYS A 279 -13.69 11.29 0.61
CA LYS A 279 -13.74 12.76 0.72
C LYS A 279 -15.09 13.35 0.31
N THR A 280 -15.78 12.70 -0.63
CA THR A 280 -17.13 13.10 -1.05
C THR A 280 -18.25 12.58 -0.14
N GLY A 281 -17.91 11.95 0.99
CA GLY A 281 -18.85 11.50 2.03
C GLY A 281 -19.29 10.04 1.91
N HIS A 282 -18.65 9.22 1.08
CA HIS A 282 -18.97 7.79 0.96
C HIS A 282 -18.16 6.96 1.95
N THR A 283 -18.79 6.00 2.62
CA THR A 283 -18.10 5.13 3.59
C THR A 283 -17.61 3.87 2.88
N ILE A 284 -16.36 3.90 2.41
CA ILE A 284 -15.68 2.73 1.86
C ILE A 284 -14.69 2.24 2.91
N VAL A 285 -14.69 0.98 3.30
CA VAL A 285 -13.71 0.41 4.25
C VAL A 285 -12.57 -0.25 3.47
N LEU A 286 -11.33 0.14 3.77
CA LEU A 286 -10.14 -0.51 3.22
C LEU A 286 -9.76 -1.68 4.12
N ILE A 287 -9.55 -2.87 3.56
CA ILE A 287 -9.21 -4.08 4.32
C ILE A 287 -8.00 -4.76 3.67
N HIS A 288 -7.03 -5.20 4.48
CA HIS A 288 -5.92 -5.99 3.96
C HIS A 288 -6.36 -7.42 3.61
N GLU A 289 -5.76 -8.04 2.60
CA GLU A 289 -6.16 -9.39 2.17
C GLU A 289 -6.11 -10.45 3.29
N PHE A 290 -5.12 -10.42 4.18
CA PHE A 290 -5.02 -11.40 5.28
C PHE A 290 -6.12 -11.21 6.32
N ASP A 291 -6.41 -9.98 6.73
CA ASP A 291 -7.49 -9.71 7.68
C ASP A 291 -8.84 -10.17 7.10
N PHE A 292 -9.05 -9.96 5.80
CA PHE A 292 -10.24 -10.47 5.12
C PHE A 292 -10.29 -12.01 5.12
N MET A 293 -9.16 -12.67 4.90
CA MET A 293 -9.07 -14.14 4.87
C MET A 293 -9.24 -14.78 6.24
N ASP A 294 -8.79 -14.13 7.31
CA ASP A 294 -9.02 -14.58 8.69
C ASP A 294 -10.52 -14.54 8.99
N ILE A 295 -11.20 -13.47 8.58
CA ILE A 295 -12.66 -13.34 8.73
C ILE A 295 -13.41 -14.42 7.94
N LEU A 296 -12.94 -14.78 6.74
CA LEU A 296 -13.51 -15.88 5.96
C LEU A 296 -13.31 -17.27 6.61
N GLN A 297 -12.27 -17.45 7.42
CA GLN A 297 -12.01 -18.73 8.12
C GLN A 297 -12.86 -18.88 9.38
N ASP A 298 -13.27 -17.77 9.99
CA ASP A 298 -14.10 -17.72 11.19
C ASP A 298 -15.62 -17.65 10.91
N SER A 299 -16.04 -17.53 9.63
CA SER A 299 -17.43 -17.41 9.16
C SER A 299 -18.04 -18.73 8.68
#